data_AF-A0A5K1JXU3-F1
#
_entry.id   AF-A0A5K1JXU3-F1
#
_cell.length_a   1.000
_cell.length_b   1.000
_cell.length_c   1.000
_cell.angle_alpha   90.00
_cell.angle_beta   90.00
_cell.angle_gamma   90.00
#
_symmetry.space_group_name_H-M   'P 1'
#
loop_
_entity.id
_entity.type
_entity.pdbx_description
1 polymer ?
#
loop_
_entity_poly.entity_id
_entity_poly.type
_entity_poly.pdbx_seq_one_letter_code
_entity_poly.pdbx_strand_id
1 'polypeptide(L)'
;DINIPPILTDSGAMGSYAAFYLAGLYPLPATRQILLSSPYFPEISFRNPVLNTTTTIRSTNFNGNPANGTGGQVFVESVKIDGRPWKSNCFIEWDAFTNGSLIELQLTDNVNVTCGSGQSALPPSLSTGGYN
;
A
#
# COMPACT_ATOMS: atom_id res chain seq x y z
N ASP A 1 -7.62 4.98 -28.82
CA ASP A 1 -7.54 3.52 -28.61
C ASP A 1 -6.21 3.13 -28.01
N ILE A 2 -6.16 2.92 -26.70
CA ILE A 2 -4.98 2.36 -26.03
C ILE A 2 -5.04 0.85 -26.22
N ASN A 3 -4.20 0.34 -27.10
CA ASN A 3 -4.09 -1.07 -27.42
C ASN A 3 -3.21 -1.72 -26.35
N ILE A 4 -3.84 -2.23 -25.29
CA ILE A 4 -3.12 -3.03 -24.28
C ILE A 4 -2.80 -4.38 -24.94
N PRO A 5 -1.52 -4.72 -25.16
CA PRO A 5 -1.14 -6.00 -25.77
C PRO A 5 -1.71 -7.16 -24.94
N PRO A 6 -1.97 -8.33 -25.53
CA PRO A 6 -2.64 -9.44 -24.87
C PRO A 6 -1.76 -9.91 -23.70
N ILE A 7 -2.01 -9.35 -22.53
CA ILE A 7 -1.53 -9.90 -21.28
C ILE A 7 -2.07 -11.33 -21.26
N LEU A 8 -1.17 -12.29 -21.17
CA LEU A 8 -1.51 -13.62 -20.71
C LEU A 8 -2.19 -13.38 -19.36
N THR A 9 -3.53 -13.40 -19.35
CA THR A 9 -4.29 -13.35 -18.13
C THR A 9 -4.02 -14.70 -17.49
N ASP A 10 -2.93 -14.79 -16.73
CA ASP A 10 -2.56 -15.97 -15.96
C ASP A 10 -3.63 -16.20 -14.88
N SER A 11 -4.78 -16.69 -15.33
CA SER A 11 -6.06 -16.76 -14.62
C SER A 11 -6.46 -15.49 -13.86
N GLY A 12 -6.05 -14.30 -14.33
CA GLY A 12 -6.36 -13.01 -13.70
C GLY A 12 -5.30 -12.46 -12.75
N ALA A 13 -4.19 -13.19 -12.52
CA ALA A 13 -3.10 -12.75 -11.64
C ALA A 13 -2.55 -11.37 -12.01
N MET A 14 -2.33 -11.13 -13.31
CA MET A 14 -1.87 -9.82 -13.82
C MET A 14 -2.89 -8.70 -13.59
N GLY A 15 -4.18 -9.02 -13.65
CA GLY A 15 -5.25 -8.06 -13.38
C GLY A 15 -5.32 -7.69 -11.90
N SER A 16 -5.22 -8.67 -11.00
CA SER A 16 -5.12 -8.41 -9.56
C SER A 16 -3.86 -7.63 -9.21
N TYR A 17 -2.72 -7.96 -9.82
CA TYR A 17 -1.48 -7.24 -9.61
C TYR A 17 -1.63 -5.76 -9.97
N ALA A 18 -2.19 -5.45 -11.15
CA ALA A 18 -2.43 -4.07 -11.55
C ALA A 18 -3.39 -3.33 -10.60
N ALA A 19 -4.46 -3.99 -10.14
CA ALA A 19 -5.41 -3.39 -9.19
C ALA A 19 -4.75 -3.04 -7.85
N PHE A 20 -3.97 -3.97 -7.28
CA PHE A 20 -3.23 -3.73 -6.04
C PHE A 20 -2.14 -2.68 -6.21
N TYR A 21 -1.41 -2.72 -7.33
CA TYR A 21 -0.38 -1.73 -7.65
C TYR A 21 -0.96 -0.31 -7.72
N LEU A 22 -2.10 -0.12 -8.39
CA LEU A 22 -2.77 1.19 -8.46
C LEU A 22 -3.32 1.64 -7.10
N ALA A 23 -3.74 0.69 -6.25
CA ALA A 23 -4.11 0.98 -4.88
C ALA A 23 -2.90 1.36 -3.98
N GLY A 24 -1.67 1.25 -4.49
CA GLY A 24 -0.45 1.48 -3.72
C GLY A 24 -0.13 0.34 -2.75
N LEU A 25 -0.62 -0.87 -3.02
CA LEU A 25 -0.47 -2.02 -2.14
C LEU A 25 0.18 -3.20 -2.86
N TYR A 26 0.92 -4.01 -2.11
CA TYR A 26 1.38 -5.30 -2.60
C TYR A 26 1.28 -6.36 -1.49
N PRO A 27 0.31 -7.30 -1.59
CA PRO A 27 0.17 -8.36 -0.60
C PRO A 27 1.34 -9.34 -0.72
N LEU A 28 2.06 -9.56 0.38
CA LEU A 28 3.11 -10.58 0.41
C LEU A 28 2.47 -11.96 0.62
N PRO A 29 2.61 -12.89 -0.35
CA PRO A 29 2.01 -14.21 -0.21
C PRO A 29 2.62 -14.96 0.97
N ALA A 30 1.78 -15.75 1.65
CA ALA A 30 2.13 -16.53 2.85
C ALA A 30 2.49 -15.71 4.10
N THR A 31 2.22 -14.39 4.13
CA THR A 31 2.43 -13.55 5.30
C THR A 31 1.18 -12.72 5.59
N ARG A 32 1.13 -12.09 6.78
CA ARG A 32 0.05 -11.15 7.13
C ARG A 32 0.42 -9.70 6.80
N GLN A 33 1.43 -9.46 5.96
CA GLN A 33 1.85 -8.09 5.64
C GLN A 33 1.43 -7.69 4.24
N ILE A 34 1.11 -6.41 4.10
CA ILE A 34 0.92 -5.74 2.82
C ILE A 34 1.97 -4.64 2.73
N LEU A 35 2.79 -4.69 1.69
CA LEU A 35 3.74 -3.64 1.40
C LEU A 35 3.02 -2.41 0.86
N LEU A 36 3.48 -1.25 1.28
CA LEU A 36 3.01 0.04 0.80
C LEU A 36 3.92 0.49 -0.35
N SER A 37 3.28 0.96 -1.40
CA SER A 37 3.90 1.61 -2.55
C SER A 37 3.25 2.98 -2.75
N SER A 38 3.62 3.66 -3.82
CA SER A 38 2.96 4.91 -4.22
C SER A 38 1.47 4.66 -4.54
N PRO A 39 0.53 5.31 -3.84
CA PRO A 39 -0.87 5.24 -4.21
C PRO A 39 -1.12 6.04 -5.49
N TYR A 40 -1.97 5.52 -6.38
CA TYR A 40 -2.35 6.22 -7.62
C TYR A 40 -3.59 7.10 -7.44
N PHE A 41 -4.37 6.85 -6.39
CA PHE A 41 -5.63 7.52 -6.09
C PHE A 41 -5.58 8.28 -4.75
N PRO A 42 -6.36 9.36 -4.61
CA PRO A 42 -6.45 10.09 -3.33
C PRO A 42 -7.15 9.27 -2.25
N GLU A 43 -8.12 8.42 -2.61
CA GLU A 43 -8.82 7.55 -1.67
C GLU A 43 -9.30 6.28 -2.38
N ILE A 44 -9.19 5.15 -1.69
CA ILE A 44 -9.73 3.85 -2.13
C ILE A 44 -10.34 3.13 -0.93
N SER A 45 -11.49 2.48 -1.13
CA SER A 45 -12.16 1.71 -0.08
C SER A 45 -12.36 0.24 -0.48
N PHE A 46 -11.98 -0.65 0.42
CA PHE A 46 -12.10 -2.09 0.29
C PHE A 46 -13.23 -2.59 1.19
N ARG A 47 -14.31 -3.07 0.58
CA ARG A 47 -15.42 -3.66 1.31
C ARG A 47 -15.26 -5.17 1.39
N ASN A 48 -15.18 -5.70 2.61
CA ASN A 48 -15.19 -7.12 2.87
C ASN A 48 -16.62 -7.58 3.21
N PRO A 49 -17.30 -8.33 2.33
CA PRO A 49 -18.67 -8.78 2.58
C PRO A 49 -18.77 -9.86 3.66
N VAL A 50 -17.69 -10.61 3.92
CA VAL A 50 -17.68 -11.70 4.91
C VAL A 50 -17.57 -11.13 6.33
N LEU A 51 -16.68 -10.16 6.53
CA LEU A 51 -16.51 -9.48 7.82
C LEU A 51 -17.43 -8.27 8.00
N ASN A 52 -18.13 -7.87 6.95
CA ASN A 52 -18.94 -6.64 6.88
C ASN A 52 -18.15 -5.39 7.30
N THR A 53 -16.86 -5.37 7.00
CA THR A 53 -15.95 -4.25 7.28
C THR A 53 -15.58 -3.53 6.00
N THR A 54 -15.30 -2.24 6.12
CA THR A 54 -14.83 -1.39 5.02
C THR A 54 -13.53 -0.74 5.45
N THR A 55 -12.43 -1.08 4.80
CA THR A 55 -11.12 -0.46 5.04
C THR A 55 -10.92 0.64 4.01
N THR A 56 -10.60 1.84 4.46
CA THR A 56 -10.36 2.98 3.58
C THR A 56 -8.90 3.37 3.66
N ILE A 57 -8.26 3.51 2.51
CA ILE A 57 -6.91 4.05 2.38
C ILE A 57 -7.04 5.45 1.78
N ARG A 58 -6.53 6.44 2.50
CA ARG A 58 -6.58 7.85 2.12
C ARG A 58 -5.18 8.43 2.04
N SER A 59 -4.85 8.98 0.88
CA SER A 59 -3.59 9.64 0.59
C SER A 59 -3.70 11.13 0.93
N THR A 60 -3.06 11.55 2.02
CA THR A 60 -2.95 12.97 2.37
C THR A 60 -1.82 13.62 1.58
N ASN A 61 -2.00 14.88 1.18
CA ASN A 61 -1.09 15.61 0.27
C ASN A 61 -0.99 15.02 -1.16
N PHE A 62 -2.00 14.28 -1.61
CA PHE A 62 -2.05 13.83 -3.00
C PHE A 62 -2.30 15.02 -3.95
N ASN A 63 -1.31 15.36 -4.77
CA ASN A 63 -1.36 16.46 -5.74
C ASN A 63 -1.49 15.99 -7.20
N GLY A 64 -1.85 14.72 -7.40
CA GLY A 64 -1.96 14.10 -8.71
C GLY A 64 -0.67 13.39 -9.17
N ASN A 65 -0.84 12.44 -10.08
CA ASN A 65 0.27 11.67 -10.62
C ASN A 65 1.07 12.53 -11.63
N PRO A 66 2.40 12.59 -11.54
CA PRO A 66 3.23 13.38 -12.44
C PRO A 66 3.11 12.86 -13.89
N ALA A 67 3.03 13.78 -14.85
CA ALA A 67 2.93 13.43 -16.28
C ALA A 67 4.14 12.62 -16.79
N ASN A 68 5.31 12.84 -16.19
CA ASN A 68 6.56 12.15 -16.56
C ASN A 68 6.78 10.85 -15.76
N GLY A 69 5.82 10.44 -14.92
CA GLY A 69 5.91 9.24 -14.08
C GLY A 69 7.04 9.26 -13.05
N THR A 70 7.73 10.39 -12.87
CA THR A 70 8.91 10.53 -12.01
C THR A 70 8.78 11.77 -11.15
N GLY A 71 9.01 11.64 -9.84
CA GLY A 71 8.91 12.73 -8.87
C GLY A 71 7.48 12.99 -8.36
N GLY A 72 7.26 14.16 -7.77
CA GLY A 72 5.96 14.53 -7.20
C GLY A 72 5.72 13.93 -5.80
N GLN A 73 4.54 14.22 -5.24
CA GLN A 73 4.16 13.75 -3.91
C GLN A 73 3.64 12.31 -3.99
N VAL A 74 4.58 11.38 -4.19
CA VAL A 74 4.31 9.94 -4.43
C VAL A 74 4.94 9.05 -3.36
N PHE A 75 5.85 9.58 -2.55
CA PHE A 75 6.54 8.81 -1.51
C PHE A 75 5.73 8.83 -0.22
N VAL A 76 5.57 7.67 0.43
CA VAL A 76 4.86 7.55 1.70
C VAL A 76 5.82 7.89 2.85
N GLU A 77 5.66 9.07 3.44
CA GLU A 77 6.47 9.56 4.56
C GLU A 77 6.06 8.93 5.89
N SER A 78 4.76 8.86 6.14
CA SER A 78 4.23 8.29 7.38
C SER A 78 2.85 7.70 7.16
N VAL A 79 2.49 6.77 8.04
CA VAL A 79 1.23 6.06 8.00
C VAL A 79 0.53 6.22 9.33
N LYS A 80 -0.78 6.46 9.29
CA LYS A 80 -1.64 6.39 10.47
C LYS A 80 -2.73 5.36 10.24
N ILE A 81 -3.04 4.59 11.27
CA ILE A 81 -4.15 3.63 11.26
C ILE A 81 -5.10 4.08 12.36
N ASP A 82 -6.34 4.40 12.00
CA ASP A 82 -7.38 4.92 12.90
C ASP A 82 -6.89 6.12 13.72
N GLY A 83 -6.17 7.03 13.06
CA GLY A 83 -5.59 8.25 13.66
C GLY A 83 -4.32 8.02 14.50
N ARG A 84 -3.87 6.78 14.69
CA ARG A 84 -2.66 6.45 15.47
C ARG A 84 -1.45 6.28 14.55
N PRO A 85 -0.29 6.88 14.88
CA PRO A 85 0.94 6.66 14.11
C PRO A 85 1.30 5.17 14.03
N TRP A 86 1.63 4.71 12.82
CA TRP A 86 2.04 3.34 12.57
C TRP A 86 3.56 3.19 12.62
N LYS A 87 4.02 1.99 12.97
CA LYS A 87 5.45 1.67 13.18
C LYS A 87 6.31 1.71 11.92
N SER A 88 5.69 1.59 10.74
CA SER A 88 6.37 1.52 9.43
C SER A 88 5.61 2.36 8.41
N ASN A 89 6.31 2.86 7.41
CA ASN A 89 5.73 3.45 6.20
C ASN A 89 5.93 2.58 4.96
N CYS A 90 6.54 1.40 5.11
CA CYS A 90 6.73 0.43 4.03
C CYS A 90 5.78 -0.75 4.08
N PHE A 91 5.10 -1.01 5.20
CA PHE A 91 4.12 -2.08 5.29
C PHE A 91 3.05 -1.84 6.36
N ILE A 92 1.93 -2.52 6.18
CA ILE A 92 0.82 -2.63 7.14
C ILE A 92 0.49 -4.10 7.37
N GLU A 93 -0.12 -4.42 8.51
CA GLU A 93 -0.61 -5.77 8.78
C GLU A 93 -2.01 -5.97 8.20
N TRP A 94 -2.34 -7.21 7.87
CA TRP A 94 -3.64 -7.67 7.40
C TRP A 94 -4.77 -7.31 8.37
N ASP A 95 -4.46 -7.14 9.65
CA ASP A 95 -5.45 -6.85 10.67
C ASP A 95 -6.14 -5.48 10.45
N ALA A 96 -5.50 -4.54 9.75
CA ALA A 96 -6.13 -3.29 9.32
C ALA A 96 -7.28 -3.51 8.30
N PHE A 97 -7.18 -4.58 7.50
CA PHE A 97 -8.22 -4.99 6.56
C PHE A 97 -9.33 -5.79 7.23
N THR A 98 -8.99 -6.59 8.24
CA THR A 98 -10.01 -7.32 9.00
C THR A 98 -10.87 -6.39 9.85
N ASN A 99 -10.27 -5.34 10.42
CA ASN A 99 -10.96 -4.42 11.33
C ASN A 99 -11.78 -3.34 10.60
N GLY A 100 -11.58 -3.13 9.29
CA GLY A 100 -12.21 -2.02 8.58
C GLY A 100 -11.59 -0.66 8.95
N SER A 101 -10.27 -0.62 9.15
CA SER A 101 -9.58 0.59 9.61
C SER A 101 -9.51 1.68 8.54
N LEU A 102 -9.35 2.92 8.99
CA LEU A 102 -8.94 4.05 8.18
C LEU A 102 -7.41 4.14 8.18
N ILE A 103 -6.80 3.94 7.01
CA ILE A 103 -5.36 4.03 6.79
C ILE A 103 -5.07 5.35 6.09
N GLU A 104 -4.33 6.23 6.74
CA GLU A 104 -3.94 7.53 6.20
C GLU A 104 -2.46 7.48 5.80
N LEU A 105 -2.18 7.72 4.53
CA LEU A 105 -0.85 7.74 3.94
C LEU A 105 -0.43 9.20 3.71
N GLN A 106 0.58 9.65 4.44
CA GLN A 106 1.15 10.98 4.27
C GLN A 106 2.15 10.97 3.12
N LEU A 107 1.83 11.69 2.05
CA LEU A 107 2.69 11.77 0.86
C LEU A 107 3.68 12.92 0.93
N THR A 108 4.86 12.69 0.37
CA THR A 108 5.96 13.65 0.22
C THR A 108 6.67 13.46 -1.12
N ASP A 109 7.44 14.47 -1.53
CA ASP A 109 8.32 14.44 -2.71
C ASP A 109 9.77 14.06 -2.37
N ASN A 110 10.06 13.85 -1.08
CA ASN A 110 11.36 13.42 -0.61
C ASN A 110 11.63 11.94 -0.90
N VAL A 111 12.56 11.67 -1.83
CA VAL A 111 13.00 10.31 -2.20
C VAL A 111 13.81 9.60 -1.11
N ASN A 112 14.37 10.34 -0.14
CA ASN A 112 15.21 9.79 0.92
C ASN A 112 14.41 9.26 2.13
N VAL A 113 13.09 9.17 2.01
CA VAL A 113 12.24 8.59 3.03
C VAL A 113 12.59 7.11 3.21
N THR A 114 12.93 6.74 4.44
CA THR A 114 13.18 5.35 4.84
C THR A 114 11.90 4.71 5.37
N CYS A 115 11.87 3.38 5.51
CA CYS A 115 10.76 2.60 6.07
C CYS A 115 10.45 2.83 7.56
N GLY A 116 11.00 3.88 8.16
CA GLY A 116 10.94 4.19 9.58
C GLY A 116 12.29 3.99 10.26
N SER A 117 12.28 4.06 11.59
CA SER A 117 13.49 3.91 12.40
C SER A 117 13.54 2.54 13.07
N GLY A 118 14.60 1.77 12.81
CA GLY A 118 14.89 0.50 13.47
C GLY A 118 14.36 -0.76 12.75
N GLN A 119 14.73 -1.92 13.29
CA GLN A 119 14.47 -3.23 12.67
C GLN A 119 12.97 -3.54 12.52
N SER A 120 12.14 -3.04 13.44
CA SER A 120 10.69 -3.29 13.48
C SER A 120 9.89 -2.53 12.42
N ALA A 121 10.53 -1.56 11.76
CA ALA A 121 9.93 -0.73 10.71
C ALA A 121 10.16 -1.34 9.32
N LEU A 122 11.08 -2.31 9.21
CA LEU A 122 11.31 -3.06 7.99
C LEU A 122 10.28 -4.19 7.85
N PRO A 123 9.88 -4.54 6.61
CA PRO A 123 9.12 -5.75 6.38
C PRO A 123 9.89 -6.94 6.98
N PRO A 124 9.22 -7.81 7.75
CA PRO A 124 9.89 -8.94 8.34
C PRO A 124 10.48 -9.84 7.25
N SER A 125 11.62 -10.43 7.54
CA SER A 125 12.35 -11.28 6.61
C SER A 125 12.73 -12.59 7.28
N LEU A 126 12.95 -13.66 6.51
CA LEU A 126 13.32 -14.97 7.04
C LEU A 126 14.64 -14.90 7.83
N SER A 127 15.61 -14.15 7.31
CA SER A 127 16.90 -13.92 7.96
C SER A 127 16.79 -13.15 9.29
N THR A 128 15.73 -12.34 9.46
CA THR A 128 15.50 -11.55 10.67
C THR A 128 14.47 -12.20 11.61
N GLY A 129 14.04 -13.44 11.32
CA GLY A 129 13.11 -14.20 12.15
C GLY A 129 11.67 -13.65 12.19
N GLY A 130 11.27 -12.90 11.17
CA GLY A 130 10.02 -12.11 11.24
C GLY A 130 8.74 -12.80 10.73
N TYR A 131 8.82 -14.05 10.28
CA TYR A 131 7.67 -14.83 9.78
C TYR A 131 7.23 -15.93 10.77
N ASN A 132 7.16 -15.60 12.06
CA ASN A 132 6.66 -16.50 13.11
C ASN A 132 5.17 -16.32 13.37
#